data_AF-B6QKA3-F1
#
_entry.id   AF-B6QKA3-F1
#
_cell.length_a   1.000
_cell.length_b   1.000
_cell.length_c   1.000
_cell.angle_alpha   90.00
_cell.angle_beta   90.00
_cell.angle_gamma   90.00
#
_symmetry.space_group_name_H-M   'P 1'
#
loop_
_entity.id
_entity.type
_entity.pdbx_description
1 polymer ?
#
loop_
_entity_poly.entity_id
_entity_poly.type
_entity_poly.pdbx_seq_one_letter_code
_entity_poly.pdbx_strand_id
1 'polypeptide(L)'
;MAWIGLLFAVMCLVLSHRPEMVPMVADHGDLARVYGERIAQCLHLGKYTRGAPYTIEALLLYLHIELLRGEDTRIEPWMILGIIVRLAYRMGYHRDPSHFSNISPFDGEMRRRLWSMLVQLDIQISGQVGLPRMAREYQGDTREPRNLLDEDLHHDMQELPPPRPEAVQTEIQYSLSESKLLSIRGRIDDWKEALTNRRINVAAAEADVARLDKQLDDAYAALPELLRMRPMARSLVDNTETILRRFVLFLHIQEAKCLLYFRYSTLLLSHSNDGVSQDHPVSPHSKYVEAALQILQCQRILYDETQLSGRLYKDRWKLRPLLKASCLMATAVLCSEIDSLNNNASHNASVHQPYQDTGDNTNIQNVAMNDLTAGKRAEIFQALHGSCLVWTHLSENSQEAQKAAEAVRSVLNKMHHADINLSPSVDTGSILDMTMNSSMIIPSNSVAGSSSASM
;
A
#
# COMPACT_ATOMS: atom_id res chain seq x y z
N MET A 1 22.77 -27.10 -8.30
CA MET A 1 22.28 -26.91 -6.92
C MET A 1 21.20 -25.84 -6.82
N ALA A 2 21.38 -24.62 -7.38
CA ALA A 2 20.36 -23.56 -7.30
C ALA A 2 18.98 -23.98 -7.86
N TRP A 3 18.93 -24.66 -9.01
CA TRP A 3 17.67 -25.18 -9.57
C TRP A 3 16.93 -26.17 -8.65
N ILE A 4 17.67 -26.98 -7.86
CA ILE A 4 17.07 -27.89 -6.88
C ILE A 4 16.45 -27.08 -5.74
N GLY A 5 17.14 -26.03 -5.30
CA GLY A 5 16.60 -25.07 -4.34
C GLY A 5 15.31 -24.40 -4.84
N LEU A 6 15.27 -24.02 -6.12
CA LEU A 6 14.07 -23.48 -6.77
C LEU A 6 12.90 -24.49 -6.70
N LEU A 7 13.16 -25.76 -7.03
CA LEU A 7 12.14 -26.81 -6.95
C LEU A 7 11.61 -26.99 -5.52
N PHE A 8 12.50 -27.04 -4.51
CA PHE A 8 12.07 -27.09 -3.10
C PHE A 8 11.24 -25.87 -2.70
N ALA A 9 11.55 -24.68 -3.22
CA ALA A 9 10.80 -23.47 -2.94
C ALA A 9 9.38 -23.53 -3.52
N VAL A 10 9.22 -24.00 -4.76
CA VAL A 10 7.89 -24.23 -5.36
C VAL A 10 7.08 -25.23 -4.53
N MET A 11 7.68 -26.36 -4.15
CA MET A 11 7.00 -27.38 -3.34
C MET A 11 6.62 -26.85 -1.95
N CYS A 12 7.49 -26.06 -1.31
CA CYS A 12 7.23 -25.42 -0.02
C CYS A 12 6.02 -24.47 -0.11
N LEU A 13 5.96 -23.61 -1.13
CA LEU A 13 4.84 -22.67 -1.32
C LEU A 13 3.50 -23.39 -1.51
N VAL A 14 3.48 -24.46 -2.32
CA VAL A 14 2.28 -25.27 -2.55
C VAL A 14 1.82 -25.92 -1.26
N LEU A 15 2.71 -26.56 -0.49
CA LEU A 15 2.35 -27.20 0.77
C LEU A 15 1.84 -26.21 1.82
N SER A 16 2.43 -25.00 1.89
CA SER A 16 2.04 -23.99 2.87
C SER A 16 0.72 -23.30 2.56
N HIS A 17 0.39 -23.10 1.28
CA HIS A 17 -0.73 -22.21 0.89
C HIS A 17 -1.79 -22.85 0.00
N ARG A 18 -1.51 -24.03 -0.55
CA ARG A 18 -2.42 -24.81 -1.39
C ARG A 18 -2.37 -26.31 -1.03
N PRO A 19 -2.46 -26.69 0.27
CA PRO A 19 -2.32 -28.07 0.70
C PRO A 19 -3.35 -29.03 0.07
N GLU A 20 -4.52 -28.51 -0.32
CA GLU A 20 -5.57 -29.25 -1.05
C GLU A 20 -5.12 -29.76 -2.43
N MET A 21 -4.08 -29.17 -3.03
CA MET A 21 -3.50 -29.68 -4.27
C MET A 21 -2.66 -30.95 -4.04
N VAL A 22 -2.32 -31.26 -2.79
CA VAL A 22 -1.49 -32.41 -2.41
C VAL A 22 -2.16 -33.18 -1.25
N PRO A 23 -3.34 -33.78 -1.48
CA PRO A 23 -4.16 -34.39 -0.42
C PRO A 23 -3.53 -35.67 0.18
N MET A 24 -2.55 -36.25 -0.50
CA MET A 24 -1.85 -37.47 -0.10
C MET A 24 -0.80 -37.24 1.01
N VAL A 25 -0.46 -35.98 1.30
CA VAL A 25 0.45 -35.62 2.39
C VAL A 25 -0.39 -35.35 3.63
N ALA A 26 -0.13 -36.06 4.73
CA ALA A 26 -0.91 -35.88 5.97
C ALA A 26 -0.43 -34.67 6.79
N ASP A 27 0.88 -34.40 6.80
CA ASP A 27 1.48 -33.28 7.51
C ASP A 27 2.18 -32.32 6.54
N HIS A 28 1.38 -31.41 5.96
CA HIS A 28 1.89 -30.40 5.04
C HIS A 28 2.83 -29.42 5.72
N GLY A 29 2.60 -29.11 7.00
CA GLY A 29 3.33 -28.09 7.76
C GLY A 29 4.78 -28.50 8.02
N ASP A 30 4.99 -29.70 8.56
CA ASP A 30 6.34 -30.21 8.81
C ASP A 30 7.11 -30.42 7.50
N LEU A 31 6.45 -30.93 6.46
CA LEU A 31 7.10 -31.13 5.17
C LEU A 31 7.47 -29.79 4.51
N ALA A 32 6.60 -28.77 4.58
CA ALA A 32 6.91 -27.43 4.10
C ALA A 32 8.12 -26.83 4.85
N ARG A 33 8.21 -27.03 6.17
CA ARG A 33 9.37 -26.60 6.97
C ARG A 33 10.66 -27.28 6.51
N VAL A 34 10.62 -28.60 6.31
CA VAL A 34 11.77 -29.38 5.80
C VAL A 34 12.20 -28.85 4.44
N TYR A 35 11.27 -28.62 3.51
CA TYR A 35 11.59 -28.04 2.21
C TYR A 35 12.19 -26.64 2.33
N GLY A 36 11.67 -25.80 3.23
CA GLY A 36 12.25 -24.50 3.57
C GLY A 36 13.74 -24.59 3.93
N GLU A 37 14.11 -25.54 4.78
CA GLU A 37 15.50 -25.81 5.15
C GLU A 37 16.35 -26.30 3.96
N ARG A 38 15.77 -27.14 3.09
CA ARG A 38 16.45 -27.65 1.89
C ARG A 38 16.75 -26.56 0.87
N ILE A 39 15.91 -25.54 0.74
CA ILE A 39 16.19 -24.37 -0.12
C ILE A 39 17.49 -23.70 0.32
N ALA A 40 17.61 -23.37 1.61
CA ALA A 40 18.78 -22.71 2.17
C ALA A 40 20.05 -23.56 2.01
N GLN A 41 19.95 -24.88 2.27
CA GLN A 41 21.08 -25.81 2.06
C GLN A 41 21.51 -25.87 0.59
N CYS A 42 20.57 -25.92 -0.36
CA CYS A 42 20.86 -25.94 -1.79
C CYS A 42 21.55 -24.65 -2.25
N LEU A 43 21.09 -23.49 -1.76
CA LEU A 43 21.72 -22.20 -2.02
C LEU A 43 23.13 -22.13 -1.45
N HIS A 44 23.33 -22.60 -0.22
CA HIS A 44 24.63 -22.64 0.43
C HIS A 44 25.62 -23.55 -0.31
N LEU A 45 25.23 -24.81 -0.57
CA LEU A 45 26.06 -25.77 -1.32
C LEU A 45 26.32 -25.30 -2.77
N GLY A 46 25.35 -24.63 -3.37
CA GLY A 46 25.47 -23.98 -4.67
C GLY A 46 26.38 -22.74 -4.68
N LYS A 47 26.86 -22.30 -3.50
CA LYS A 47 27.66 -21.08 -3.32
C LYS A 47 26.97 -19.88 -3.98
N TYR A 48 25.74 -19.61 -3.58
CA TYR A 48 24.84 -18.62 -4.20
C TYR A 48 25.51 -17.26 -4.49
N THR A 49 26.47 -16.83 -3.68
CA THR A 49 27.25 -15.60 -3.90
C THR A 49 28.03 -15.55 -5.22
N ARG A 50 28.26 -16.70 -5.87
CA ARG A 50 28.90 -16.78 -7.19
C ARG A 50 27.97 -16.32 -8.32
N GLY A 51 26.65 -16.32 -8.13
CA GLY A 51 25.67 -15.91 -9.13
C GLY A 51 25.52 -16.92 -10.27
N ALA A 52 25.32 -18.20 -9.94
CA ALA A 52 25.02 -19.24 -10.93
C ALA A 52 23.58 -19.08 -11.47
N PRO A 53 23.22 -19.70 -12.62
CA PRO A 53 21.83 -19.72 -13.10
C PRO A 53 20.83 -20.16 -12.03
N TYR A 54 19.62 -19.59 -12.05
CA TYR A 54 18.52 -19.84 -11.10
C TYR A 54 18.76 -19.35 -9.66
N THR A 55 19.88 -18.70 -9.37
CA THR A 55 20.20 -18.26 -8.00
C THR A 55 19.29 -17.14 -7.53
N ILE A 56 18.99 -16.16 -8.38
CA ILE A 56 18.13 -15.02 -8.02
C ILE A 56 16.70 -15.51 -7.82
N GLU A 57 16.22 -16.37 -8.70
CA GLU A 57 14.89 -16.98 -8.69
C GLU A 57 14.68 -17.81 -7.41
N ALA A 58 15.65 -18.66 -7.06
CA ALA A 58 15.59 -19.46 -5.83
C ALA A 58 15.61 -18.58 -4.57
N LEU A 59 16.43 -17.52 -4.55
CA LEU A 59 16.45 -16.57 -3.45
C LEU A 59 15.16 -15.74 -3.34
N LEU A 60 14.57 -15.35 -4.47
CA LEU A 60 13.30 -14.62 -4.52
C LEU A 60 12.16 -15.46 -3.97
N LEU A 61 12.06 -16.74 -4.36
CA LEU A 61 11.05 -17.63 -3.78
C LEU A 61 11.31 -17.88 -2.29
N TYR A 62 12.58 -17.99 -1.87
CA TYR A 62 12.92 -18.08 -0.45
C TYR A 62 12.48 -16.83 0.33
N LEU A 63 12.75 -15.64 -0.19
CA LEU A 63 12.26 -14.37 0.37
C LEU A 63 10.74 -14.35 0.45
N HIS A 64 10.05 -14.79 -0.61
CA HIS A 64 8.59 -14.83 -0.64
C HIS A 64 8.02 -15.76 0.44
N ILE A 65 8.62 -16.94 0.64
CA ILE A 65 8.26 -17.85 1.75
C ILE A 65 8.45 -17.13 3.09
N GLU A 66 9.57 -16.45 3.32
CA GLU A 66 9.81 -15.73 4.58
C GLU A 66 8.85 -14.56 4.80
N LEU A 67 8.41 -13.88 3.74
CA LEU A 67 7.37 -12.84 3.86
C LEU A 67 6.01 -13.41 4.30
N LEU A 68 5.69 -14.63 3.89
CA LEU A 68 4.42 -15.28 4.23
C LEU A 68 4.40 -15.96 5.61
N ARG A 69 5.57 -16.20 6.21
CA ARG A 69 5.69 -16.87 7.52
C ARG A 69 5.41 -15.97 8.72
N GLY A 70 5.52 -14.65 8.57
CA GLY A 70 5.36 -13.70 9.66
C GLY A 70 3.98 -13.07 9.65
N GLU A 71 3.37 -12.93 10.84
CA GLU A 71 2.18 -12.09 10.99
C GLU A 71 2.59 -10.62 11.16
N ASP A 72 3.65 -10.33 11.92
CA ASP A 72 4.17 -8.98 12.16
C ASP A 72 5.30 -8.61 11.18
N THR A 73 5.54 -7.30 11.04
CA THR A 73 6.67 -6.77 10.28
C THR A 73 7.99 -7.26 10.86
N ARG A 74 8.83 -7.84 9.98
CA ARG A 74 10.13 -8.43 10.33
C ARG A 74 11.23 -7.77 9.53
N ILE A 75 12.40 -7.58 10.14
CA ILE A 75 13.56 -6.98 9.48
C ILE A 75 14.31 -8.00 8.60
N GLU A 76 14.14 -9.29 8.90
CA GLU A 76 14.84 -10.40 8.25
C GLU A 76 14.54 -10.50 6.75
N PRO A 77 13.28 -10.41 6.26
CA PRO A 77 12.99 -10.33 4.83
C PRO A 77 13.69 -9.15 4.14
N TRP A 78 13.76 -7.98 4.79
CA TRP A 78 14.49 -6.82 4.24
C TRP A 78 16.00 -7.09 4.13
N MET A 79 16.59 -7.75 5.12
CA MET A 79 18.00 -8.17 5.09
C MET A 79 18.27 -9.18 3.97
N ILE A 80 17.38 -10.18 3.80
CA ILE A 80 17.46 -11.16 2.72
C ILE A 80 17.37 -10.45 1.37
N LEU A 81 16.37 -9.59 1.17
CA LEU A 81 16.22 -8.80 -0.03
C LEU A 81 17.51 -8.02 -0.36
N GLY A 82 18.16 -7.41 0.63
CA GLY A 82 19.42 -6.71 0.40
C GLY A 82 20.58 -7.59 -0.05
N ILE A 83 20.60 -8.87 0.30
CA ILE A 83 21.53 -9.84 -0.29
C ILE A 83 21.17 -10.07 -1.77
N ILE A 84 19.88 -10.23 -2.08
CA ILE A 84 19.40 -10.48 -3.44
C ILE A 84 19.68 -9.29 -4.36
N VAL A 85 19.36 -8.07 -3.93
CA VAL A 85 19.60 -6.83 -4.70
C VAL A 85 21.09 -6.67 -5.01
N ARG A 86 21.99 -6.87 -4.03
CA ARG A 86 23.45 -6.81 -4.26
C ARG A 86 23.93 -7.89 -5.22
N LEU A 87 23.37 -9.10 -5.12
CA LEU A 87 23.71 -10.18 -6.04
C LEU A 87 23.20 -9.90 -7.47
N ALA A 88 21.99 -9.34 -7.61
CA ALA A 88 21.42 -8.92 -8.89
C ALA A 88 22.27 -7.80 -9.53
N TYR A 89 22.73 -6.83 -8.75
CA TYR A 89 23.71 -5.83 -9.19
C TYR A 89 24.99 -6.49 -9.71
N ARG A 90 25.58 -7.40 -8.92
CA ARG A 90 26.79 -8.15 -9.30
C ARG A 90 26.60 -8.97 -10.58
N MET A 91 25.40 -9.51 -10.81
CA MET A 91 25.05 -10.30 -12.00
C MET A 91 24.60 -9.44 -13.19
N GLY A 92 24.58 -8.11 -13.05
CA GLY A 92 24.28 -7.16 -14.12
C GLY A 92 22.79 -6.99 -14.44
N TYR A 93 21.86 -7.34 -13.54
CA TYR A 93 20.41 -7.21 -13.79
C TYR A 93 19.93 -5.75 -13.94
N HIS A 94 20.67 -4.81 -13.35
CA HIS A 94 20.44 -3.38 -13.46
C HIS A 94 20.86 -2.77 -14.82
N ARG A 95 21.47 -3.58 -15.70
CA ARG A 95 21.86 -3.18 -17.05
C ARG A 95 20.96 -3.81 -18.09
N ASP A 96 20.47 -3.03 -19.05
CA ASP A 96 19.57 -3.54 -20.07
C ASP A 96 20.28 -4.63 -20.89
N PRO A 97 19.67 -5.82 -21.04
CA PRO A 97 20.27 -6.92 -21.78
C PRO A 97 20.61 -6.60 -23.24
N SER A 98 19.98 -5.59 -23.85
CA SER A 98 20.30 -5.18 -25.22
C SER A 98 21.71 -4.62 -25.40
N HIS A 99 22.42 -4.31 -24.32
CA HIS A 99 23.82 -3.92 -24.35
C HIS A 99 24.79 -5.10 -24.52
N PHE A 100 24.30 -6.35 -24.43
CA PHE A 100 25.13 -7.55 -24.39
C PHE A 100 24.74 -8.54 -25.49
N SER A 101 25.63 -8.74 -26.46
CA SER A 101 25.38 -9.65 -27.60
C SER A 101 25.35 -11.13 -27.20
N ASN A 102 25.84 -11.48 -26.01
CA ASN A 102 25.87 -12.84 -25.50
C ASN A 102 24.64 -13.21 -24.65
N ILE A 103 23.66 -12.32 -24.53
CA ILE A 103 22.38 -12.60 -23.85
C ILE A 103 21.31 -12.80 -24.92
N SER A 104 20.64 -13.95 -24.89
CA SER A 104 19.53 -14.24 -25.81
C SER A 104 18.35 -13.28 -25.56
N PRO A 105 17.48 -13.04 -26.54
CA PRO A 105 16.28 -12.23 -26.33
C PRO A 105 15.37 -12.77 -25.21
N PHE A 106 15.26 -14.10 -25.11
CA PHE A 106 14.52 -14.77 -24.02
C PHE A 106 15.12 -14.45 -22.66
N ASP A 107 16.43 -14.71 -22.47
CA ASP A 107 17.12 -14.46 -21.20
C ASP A 107 17.12 -12.98 -20.85
N GLY A 108 17.21 -12.12 -21.86
CA GLY A 108 17.10 -10.68 -21.70
C GLY A 108 15.74 -10.26 -21.15
N GLU A 109 14.65 -10.80 -21.69
CA GLU A 109 13.31 -10.53 -21.17
C GLU A 109 13.14 -11.07 -19.75
N MET A 110 13.59 -12.30 -19.46
CA MET A 110 13.54 -12.87 -18.11
C MET A 110 14.32 -12.02 -17.10
N ARG A 111 15.48 -11.48 -17.48
CA ARG A 111 16.26 -10.55 -16.65
C ARG A 111 15.52 -9.24 -16.40
N ARG A 112 14.86 -8.66 -17.41
CA ARG A 112 14.01 -7.46 -17.22
C ARG A 112 12.88 -7.71 -16.24
N ARG A 113 12.17 -8.84 -16.40
CA ARG A 113 11.07 -9.26 -15.50
C ARG A 113 11.55 -9.39 -14.05
N LEU A 114 12.67 -10.10 -13.83
CA LEU A 114 13.25 -10.28 -12.49
C LEU A 114 13.75 -8.97 -11.88
N TRP A 115 14.39 -8.10 -12.66
CA TRP A 115 14.84 -6.80 -12.18
C TRP A 115 13.67 -5.89 -11.78
N SER A 116 12.63 -5.82 -12.62
CA SER A 116 11.41 -5.06 -12.29
C SER A 116 10.76 -5.58 -11.01
N MET A 117 10.63 -6.90 -10.84
CA MET A 117 10.11 -7.50 -9.60
C MET A 117 10.97 -7.16 -8.38
N LEU A 118 12.30 -7.17 -8.51
CA LEU A 118 13.21 -6.81 -7.41
C LEU A 118 13.04 -5.36 -6.97
N VAL A 119 12.92 -4.44 -7.92
CA VAL A 119 12.68 -3.01 -7.64
C VAL A 119 11.34 -2.81 -6.93
N GLN A 120 10.28 -3.50 -7.39
CA GLN A 120 8.97 -3.47 -6.75
C GLN A 120 9.02 -3.96 -5.30
N LEU A 121 9.62 -5.13 -5.07
CA LEU A 121 9.81 -5.71 -3.74
C LEU A 121 10.63 -4.80 -2.83
N ASP A 122 11.67 -4.15 -3.34
CA ASP A 122 12.49 -3.23 -2.57
C ASP A 122 11.74 -1.99 -2.09
N ILE A 123 10.91 -1.39 -2.95
CA ILE A 123 10.05 -0.28 -2.57
C ILE A 123 9.03 -0.72 -1.51
N GLN A 124 8.42 -1.89 -1.66
CA GLN A 124 7.43 -2.40 -0.73
C GLN A 124 8.04 -2.74 0.64
N ILE A 125 9.06 -3.60 0.66
CA ILE A 125 9.65 -4.11 1.91
C ILE A 125 10.38 -3.01 2.66
N SER A 126 11.14 -2.15 1.98
CA SER A 126 11.84 -1.02 2.63
C SER A 126 10.83 -0.03 3.24
N GLY A 127 9.72 0.23 2.55
CA GLY A 127 8.62 1.05 3.09
C GLY A 127 7.99 0.45 4.35
N GLN A 128 7.75 -0.86 4.38
CA GLN A 128 7.16 -1.56 5.54
C GLN A 128 8.03 -1.46 6.80
N VAL A 129 9.35 -1.57 6.66
CA VAL A 129 10.28 -1.47 7.79
C VAL A 129 10.75 -0.04 8.07
N GLY A 130 10.27 0.95 7.30
CA GLY A 130 10.63 2.36 7.46
C GLY A 130 12.08 2.70 7.09
N LEU A 131 12.71 1.94 6.19
CA LEU A 131 14.09 2.13 5.77
C LEU A 131 14.18 2.66 4.32
N PRO A 132 15.30 3.30 3.92
CA PRO A 132 15.53 3.66 2.53
C PRO A 132 15.60 2.44 1.62
N ARG A 133 15.02 2.55 0.43
CA ARG A 133 15.14 1.53 -0.61
C ARG A 133 16.57 1.43 -1.17
N MET A 134 16.94 0.26 -1.66
CA MET A 134 18.30 -0.08 -2.10
C MET A 134 18.52 0.10 -3.61
N ALA A 135 17.48 0.00 -4.43
CA ALA A 135 17.51 0.11 -5.88
C ALA A 135 16.71 1.35 -6.32
N ARG A 136 17.46 2.39 -6.72
CA ARG A 136 16.93 3.64 -7.26
C ARG A 136 17.04 3.68 -8.77
N GLU A 137 16.14 4.39 -9.44
CA GLU A 137 16.03 4.33 -10.91
C GLU A 137 17.31 4.78 -11.60
N TYR A 138 18.02 5.77 -11.05
CA TYR A 138 19.28 6.27 -11.65
C TYR A 138 20.45 5.28 -11.58
N GLN A 139 20.32 4.17 -10.85
CA GLN A 139 21.39 3.18 -10.68
C GLN A 139 21.38 2.09 -11.77
N GLY A 140 20.35 2.06 -12.61
CA GLY A 140 20.21 1.10 -13.71
C GLY A 140 19.63 1.74 -14.98
N ASP A 141 19.73 1.01 -16.09
CA ASP A 141 19.20 1.41 -17.40
C ASP A 141 18.27 0.33 -18.02
N THR A 142 17.97 -0.73 -17.26
CA THR A 142 17.04 -1.81 -17.65
C THR A 142 15.67 -1.27 -18.02
N ARG A 143 15.22 -1.57 -19.24
CA ARG A 143 13.89 -1.18 -19.73
C ARG A 143 12.77 -1.97 -19.05
N GLU A 144 11.56 -1.43 -19.09
CA GLU A 144 10.34 -2.12 -18.65
C GLU A 144 10.16 -3.45 -19.42
N PRO A 145 9.68 -4.53 -18.76
CA PRO A 145 9.36 -5.78 -19.44
C PRO A 145 8.30 -5.60 -20.53
N ARG A 146 8.30 -6.44 -21.56
CA ARG A 146 7.30 -6.37 -22.63
C ARG A 146 6.01 -7.08 -22.21
N ASN A 147 4.87 -6.47 -22.57
CA ASN A 147 3.55 -7.08 -22.44
C ASN A 147 3.38 -8.22 -23.45
N LEU A 148 3.86 -9.40 -23.09
CA LEU A 148 3.85 -10.63 -23.89
C LEU A 148 3.17 -11.75 -23.11
N LEU A 149 2.50 -12.65 -23.83
CA LEU A 149 2.02 -13.90 -23.25
C LEU A 149 3.21 -14.82 -22.99
N ASP A 150 3.08 -15.73 -22.03
CA ASP A 150 4.14 -16.69 -21.75
C ASP A 150 4.36 -17.66 -22.93
N GLU A 151 3.34 -17.94 -23.75
CA GLU A 151 3.48 -18.77 -24.96
C GLU A 151 4.28 -18.10 -26.09
N ASP A 152 4.44 -16.77 -26.07
CA ASP A 152 5.28 -16.07 -27.04
C ASP A 152 6.78 -16.22 -26.75
N LEU A 153 7.12 -16.70 -25.55
CA LEU A 153 8.48 -16.72 -25.05
C LEU A 153 9.02 -18.14 -25.10
N HIS A 154 10.09 -18.32 -25.89
CA HIS A 154 10.77 -19.60 -26.02
C HIS A 154 12.28 -19.41 -26.10
N HIS A 155 13.04 -20.39 -25.63
CA HIS A 155 14.50 -20.29 -25.50
C HIS A 155 15.23 -20.03 -26.82
N ASP A 156 14.70 -20.52 -27.94
CA ASP A 156 15.35 -20.45 -29.26
C ASP A 156 15.03 -19.16 -30.05
N MET A 157 14.31 -18.21 -29.47
CA MET A 157 13.89 -16.99 -30.14
C MET A 157 15.08 -16.09 -30.50
N GLN A 158 15.06 -15.52 -31.70
CA GLN A 158 16.13 -14.63 -32.20
C GLN A 158 15.81 -13.15 -31.98
N GLU A 159 14.54 -12.81 -31.79
CA GLU A 159 14.07 -11.48 -31.45
C GLU A 159 12.80 -11.54 -30.59
N LEU A 160 12.57 -10.49 -29.79
CA LEU A 160 11.35 -10.35 -29.02
C LEU A 160 10.20 -9.87 -29.94
N PRO A 161 9.01 -10.51 -29.87
CA PRO A 161 7.84 -10.02 -30.58
C PRO A 161 7.45 -8.62 -30.07
N PRO A 162 6.71 -7.84 -30.88
CA PRO A 162 6.23 -6.53 -30.47
C PRO A 162 5.34 -6.65 -29.21
N PRO A 163 5.40 -5.68 -28.28
CA PRO A 163 4.55 -5.70 -27.10
C PRO A 163 3.09 -5.57 -27.49
N ARG A 164 2.20 -6.27 -26.79
CA ARG A 164 0.75 -6.12 -26.95
C ARG A 164 0.26 -4.79 -26.38
N PRO A 165 -0.84 -4.24 -26.91
CA PRO A 165 -1.50 -3.08 -26.30
C PRO A 165 -1.84 -3.34 -24.83
N GLU A 166 -1.81 -2.29 -23.99
CA GLU A 166 -2.09 -2.39 -22.55
C GLU A 166 -3.48 -2.94 -22.22
N ALA A 167 -4.43 -2.79 -23.16
CA ALA A 167 -5.78 -3.32 -23.06
C ALA A 167 -5.85 -4.86 -23.11
N VAL A 168 -4.84 -5.51 -23.70
CA VAL A 168 -4.78 -6.97 -23.77
C VAL A 168 -4.23 -7.51 -22.46
N GLN A 169 -5.00 -8.38 -21.81
CA GLN A 169 -4.55 -9.06 -20.59
C GLN A 169 -3.55 -10.16 -20.92
N THR A 170 -2.40 -10.08 -20.27
CA THR A 170 -1.36 -11.11 -20.22
C THR A 170 -1.03 -11.40 -18.76
N GLU A 171 -0.25 -12.44 -18.51
CA GLU A 171 0.22 -12.84 -17.19
C GLU A 171 1.01 -11.71 -16.50
N ILE A 172 1.78 -10.92 -17.27
CA ILE A 172 2.62 -9.85 -16.75
C ILE A 172 1.90 -8.49 -16.64
N GLN A 173 0.72 -8.32 -17.24
CA GLN A 173 0.00 -7.03 -17.29
C GLN A 173 -0.17 -6.38 -15.90
N TYR A 174 -0.50 -7.20 -14.89
CA TYR A 174 -0.61 -6.73 -13.51
C TYR A 174 0.71 -6.17 -12.99
N SER A 175 1.81 -6.88 -13.18
CA SER A 175 3.12 -6.45 -12.70
C SER A 175 3.62 -5.19 -13.42
N LEU A 176 3.30 -5.01 -14.70
CA LEU A 176 3.58 -3.74 -15.41
C LEU A 176 2.81 -2.57 -14.79
N SER A 177 1.52 -2.76 -14.54
CA SER A 177 0.65 -1.77 -13.91
C SER A 177 1.13 -1.41 -12.49
N GLU A 178 1.48 -2.42 -11.71
CA GLU A 178 2.01 -2.26 -10.36
C GLU A 178 3.39 -1.57 -10.37
N SER A 179 4.29 -1.95 -11.28
CA SER A 179 5.62 -1.35 -11.43
C SER A 179 5.55 0.16 -11.69
N LYS A 180 4.60 0.61 -12.53
CA LYS A 180 4.40 2.05 -12.80
C LYS A 180 3.99 2.81 -11.55
N LEU A 181 3.02 2.28 -10.79
CA LEU A 181 2.57 2.89 -9.53
C LEU A 181 3.67 2.89 -8.46
N LEU A 182 4.34 1.76 -8.29
CA LEU A 182 5.41 1.63 -7.30
C LEU A 182 6.60 2.51 -7.64
N SER A 183 6.94 2.76 -8.91
CA SER A 183 7.99 3.72 -9.28
C SER A 183 7.63 5.16 -8.85
N ILE A 184 6.35 5.55 -8.90
CA ILE A 184 5.91 6.85 -8.33
C ILE A 184 6.04 6.83 -6.80
N ARG A 185 5.59 5.75 -6.15
CA ARG A 185 5.74 5.57 -4.68
C ARG A 185 7.21 5.62 -4.23
N GLY A 186 8.12 4.97 -4.95
CA GLY A 186 9.55 5.01 -4.66
C GLY A 186 10.14 6.43 -4.74
N ARG A 187 9.67 7.25 -5.69
CA ARG A 187 10.04 8.68 -5.74
C ARG A 187 9.46 9.49 -4.59
N ILE A 188 8.25 9.16 -4.11
CA ILE A 188 7.67 9.77 -2.91
C ILE A 188 8.50 9.39 -1.68
N ASP A 189 8.96 8.14 -1.57
CA ASP A 189 9.84 7.71 -0.49
C ASP A 189 11.19 8.44 -0.50
N ASP A 190 11.82 8.58 -1.66
CA ASP A 190 13.06 9.35 -1.82
C ASP A 190 12.83 10.84 -1.49
N TRP A 191 11.70 11.42 -1.92
CA TRP A 191 11.30 12.79 -1.60
C TRP A 191 11.07 12.98 -0.09
N LYS A 192 10.39 12.04 0.57
CA LYS A 192 10.18 12.04 2.03
C LYS A 192 11.50 12.01 2.78
N GLU A 193 12.45 11.20 2.32
CA GLU A 193 13.79 11.11 2.90
C GLU A 193 14.55 12.45 2.71
N ALA A 194 14.51 13.02 1.50
CA ALA A 194 15.12 14.31 1.21
C ALA A 194 14.52 15.45 2.07
N LEU A 195 13.21 15.43 2.28
CA LEU A 195 12.52 16.39 3.13
C LEU A 195 12.92 16.25 4.61
N THR A 196 12.96 15.03 5.12
CA THR A 196 13.39 14.73 6.51
C THR A 196 14.83 15.19 6.74
N ASN A 197 15.68 15.06 5.73
CA ASN A 197 17.07 15.53 5.74
C ASN A 197 17.22 17.02 5.40
N ARG A 198 16.13 17.80 5.35
CA ARG A 198 16.11 19.25 5.05
C ARG A 198 16.81 19.63 3.74
N ARG A 199 16.77 18.75 2.74
CA ARG A 199 17.35 18.99 1.40
C ARG A 199 16.41 19.75 0.46
N ILE A 200 15.15 19.94 0.87
CA ILE A 200 14.08 20.56 0.08
C ILE A 200 13.45 21.66 0.94
N ASN A 201 13.21 22.83 0.35
CA ASN A 201 12.49 23.93 0.99
C ASN A 201 10.98 23.83 0.74
N VAL A 202 10.17 24.63 1.45
CA VAL A 202 8.70 24.56 1.38
C VAL A 202 8.17 24.78 -0.04
N ALA A 203 8.68 25.78 -0.76
CA ALA A 203 8.22 26.10 -2.12
C ALA A 203 8.52 24.96 -3.12
N ALA A 204 9.70 24.35 -3.04
CA ALA A 204 10.04 23.18 -3.84
C ALA A 204 9.19 21.97 -3.45
N ALA A 205 8.92 21.79 -2.16
CA ALA A 205 8.07 20.71 -1.66
C ALA A 205 6.62 20.84 -2.19
N GLU A 206 6.04 22.04 -2.24
CA GLU A 206 4.71 22.27 -2.78
C GLU A 206 4.62 21.89 -4.27
N ALA A 207 5.58 22.34 -5.07
CA ALA A 207 5.66 21.99 -6.49
C ALA A 207 5.83 20.48 -6.71
N ASP A 208 6.64 19.82 -5.88
CA ASP A 208 6.83 18.38 -5.92
C ASP A 208 5.56 17.62 -5.52
N VAL A 209 4.83 18.06 -4.50
CA VAL A 209 3.56 17.44 -4.08
C VAL A 209 2.54 17.49 -5.22
N ALA A 210 2.34 18.67 -5.84
CA ALA A 210 1.41 18.80 -6.96
C ALA A 210 1.81 17.92 -8.14
N ARG A 211 3.11 17.84 -8.44
CA ARG A 211 3.65 16.99 -9.51
C ARG A 211 3.46 15.50 -9.22
N LEU A 212 3.74 15.06 -8.00
CA LEU A 212 3.65 13.64 -7.60
C LEU A 212 2.19 13.19 -7.48
N ASP A 213 1.28 14.01 -6.94
CA ASP A 213 -0.16 13.70 -6.89
C ASP A 213 -0.73 13.55 -8.29
N LYS A 214 -0.40 14.47 -9.21
CA LYS A 214 -0.81 14.36 -10.61
C LYS A 214 -0.30 13.07 -11.26
N GLN A 215 0.94 12.68 -11.00
CA GLN A 215 1.49 11.43 -11.54
C GLN A 215 0.76 10.19 -11.00
N LEU A 216 0.36 10.20 -9.72
CA LEU A 216 -0.46 9.12 -9.15
C LEU A 216 -1.84 9.04 -9.82
N ASP A 217 -2.50 10.19 -10.00
CA ASP A 217 -3.80 10.26 -10.67
C ASP A 217 -3.74 9.81 -12.12
N ASP A 218 -2.76 10.30 -12.88
CA ASP A 218 -2.54 9.92 -14.28
C ASP A 218 -2.26 8.41 -14.39
N ALA A 219 -1.43 7.85 -13.50
CA ALA A 219 -1.13 6.42 -13.49
C ALA A 219 -2.33 5.55 -13.10
N TYR A 220 -3.17 6.00 -12.16
CA TYR A 220 -4.40 5.30 -11.81
C TYR A 220 -5.44 5.35 -12.93
N ALA A 221 -5.59 6.50 -13.58
CA ALA A 221 -6.48 6.67 -14.72
C ALA A 221 -6.09 5.76 -15.89
N ALA A 222 -4.78 5.61 -16.13
CA ALA A 222 -4.22 4.74 -17.16
C ALA A 222 -4.37 3.24 -16.89
N LEU A 223 -4.74 2.81 -15.68
CA LEU A 223 -4.93 1.39 -15.39
C LEU A 223 -5.97 0.76 -16.32
N PRO A 224 -5.73 -0.47 -16.81
CA PRO A 224 -6.74 -1.26 -17.51
C PRO A 224 -8.03 -1.33 -16.69
N GLU A 225 -9.18 -1.29 -17.35
CA GLU A 225 -10.48 -1.23 -16.66
C GLU A 225 -10.68 -2.39 -15.69
N LEU A 226 -10.17 -3.58 -16.04
CA LEU A 226 -10.22 -4.80 -15.24
C LEU A 226 -9.37 -4.73 -13.96
N LEU A 227 -8.40 -3.81 -13.88
CA LEU A 227 -7.53 -3.59 -12.72
C LEU A 227 -7.92 -2.36 -11.89
N ARG A 228 -8.86 -1.54 -12.37
CA ARG A 228 -9.37 -0.38 -11.63
C ARG A 228 -10.31 -0.82 -10.50
N MET A 229 -10.29 -0.09 -9.38
CA MET A 229 -11.12 -0.42 -8.20
C MET A 229 -12.61 -0.36 -8.51
N ARG A 230 -13.37 -1.34 -7.99
CA ARG A 230 -14.83 -1.45 -8.14
C ARG A 230 -15.46 -1.99 -6.84
N PRO A 231 -16.72 -1.62 -6.53
CA PRO A 231 -17.43 -2.19 -5.40
C PRO A 231 -17.54 -3.71 -5.50
N MET A 232 -17.56 -4.40 -4.35
CA MET A 232 -17.73 -5.86 -4.30
C MET A 232 -19.02 -6.34 -4.98
N ALA A 233 -20.11 -5.58 -4.84
CA ALA A 233 -21.38 -5.86 -5.51
C ALA A 233 -21.28 -5.89 -7.05
N ARG A 234 -20.30 -5.20 -7.64
CA ARG A 234 -20.03 -5.21 -9.09
C ARG A 234 -18.92 -6.19 -9.51
N SER A 235 -18.39 -6.97 -8.56
CA SER A 235 -17.29 -7.90 -8.80
C SER A 235 -17.71 -9.37 -8.64
N LEU A 236 -19.02 -9.66 -8.61
CA LEU A 236 -19.57 -11.00 -8.32
C LEU A 236 -19.15 -12.07 -9.32
N VAL A 237 -18.86 -11.72 -10.57
CA VAL A 237 -18.39 -12.66 -11.60
C VAL A 237 -16.88 -12.67 -11.78
N ASP A 238 -16.17 -11.72 -11.15
CA ASP A 238 -14.71 -11.63 -11.27
C ASP A 238 -14.01 -12.74 -10.48
N ASN A 239 -12.86 -13.19 -10.98
CA ASN A 239 -12.02 -14.12 -10.24
C ASN A 239 -11.39 -13.45 -9.00
N THR A 240 -11.10 -14.23 -7.96
CA THR A 240 -10.58 -13.72 -6.69
C THR A 240 -9.25 -12.98 -6.87
N GLU A 241 -8.36 -13.51 -7.71
CA GLU A 241 -7.08 -12.89 -8.02
C GLU A 241 -7.20 -11.46 -8.58
N THR A 242 -8.12 -11.23 -9.51
CA THR A 242 -8.37 -9.91 -10.10
C THR A 242 -8.92 -8.94 -9.06
N ILE A 243 -9.83 -9.41 -8.20
CA ILE A 243 -10.36 -8.62 -7.09
C ILE A 243 -9.20 -8.18 -6.17
N LEU A 244 -8.34 -9.12 -5.78
CA LEU A 244 -7.18 -8.84 -4.92
C LEU A 244 -6.21 -7.84 -5.57
N ARG A 245 -5.89 -8.03 -6.85
CA ARG A 245 -5.03 -7.13 -7.62
C ARG A 245 -5.58 -5.69 -7.63
N ARG A 246 -6.91 -5.51 -7.79
CA ARG A 246 -7.55 -4.17 -7.71
C ARG A 246 -7.33 -3.52 -6.35
N PHE A 247 -7.58 -4.27 -5.27
CA PHE A 247 -7.37 -3.75 -3.92
C PHE A 247 -5.92 -3.36 -3.67
N VAL A 248 -4.96 -4.20 -4.09
CA VAL A 248 -3.53 -3.90 -3.91
C VAL A 248 -3.13 -2.63 -4.66
N LEU A 249 -3.50 -2.48 -5.93
CA LEU A 249 -3.18 -1.28 -6.71
C LEU A 249 -3.84 -0.03 -6.11
N PHE A 250 -5.10 -0.14 -5.68
CA PHE A 250 -5.80 0.97 -5.04
C PHE A 250 -5.13 1.37 -3.72
N LEU A 251 -4.76 0.41 -2.89
CA LEU A 251 -4.06 0.65 -1.63
C LEU A 251 -2.70 1.30 -1.84
N HIS A 252 -1.92 0.88 -2.83
CA HIS A 252 -0.64 1.53 -3.16
C HIS A 252 -0.81 3.02 -3.43
N ILE A 253 -1.88 3.40 -4.14
CA ILE A 253 -2.17 4.80 -4.46
C ILE A 253 -2.62 5.57 -3.23
N GLN A 254 -3.55 5.01 -2.45
CA GLN A 254 -4.01 5.69 -1.24
C GLN A 254 -2.90 5.82 -0.21
N GLU A 255 -2.06 4.80 -0.08
CA GLU A 255 -0.88 4.85 0.78
C GLU A 255 0.08 5.95 0.34
N ALA A 256 0.39 6.01 -0.96
CA ALA A 256 1.27 7.04 -1.52
C ALA A 256 0.71 8.45 -1.30
N LYS A 257 -0.60 8.68 -1.52
CA LYS A 257 -1.28 9.96 -1.28
C LYS A 257 -1.27 10.33 0.21
N CYS A 258 -1.61 9.38 1.06
CA CYS A 258 -1.61 9.57 2.50
C CYS A 258 -0.21 10.01 2.98
N LEU A 259 0.84 9.27 2.60
CA LEU A 259 2.23 9.61 2.94
C LEU A 259 2.64 10.98 2.40
N LEU A 260 2.37 11.26 1.13
CA LEU A 260 2.74 12.51 0.46
C LEU A 260 2.16 13.73 1.20
N TYR A 261 0.85 13.73 1.40
CA TYR A 261 0.14 14.87 2.00
C TYR A 261 0.34 14.96 3.51
N PHE A 262 0.41 13.83 4.23
CA PHE A 262 0.68 13.83 5.68
C PHE A 262 2.06 14.42 5.99
N ARG A 263 3.09 14.03 5.20
CA ARG A 263 4.44 14.56 5.37
C ARG A 263 4.56 16.02 4.97
N TYR A 264 3.88 16.44 3.90
CA TYR A 264 3.81 17.85 3.53
C TYR A 264 3.12 18.69 4.62
N SER A 265 2.00 18.22 5.18
CA SER A 265 1.30 18.88 6.29
C SER A 265 2.20 19.05 7.52
N THR A 266 2.94 17.99 7.88
CA THR A 266 3.90 18.04 9.01
C THR A 266 4.99 19.10 8.78
N LEU A 267 5.47 19.24 7.54
CA LEU A 267 6.43 20.28 7.17
C LEU A 267 5.82 21.68 7.33
N LEU A 268 4.62 21.91 6.80
CA LEU A 268 3.96 23.21 6.91
C LEU A 268 3.79 23.62 8.38
N LEU A 269 3.30 22.73 9.25
CA LEU A 269 3.17 23.00 10.68
C LEU A 269 4.50 23.39 11.35
N SER A 270 5.62 22.83 10.91
CA SER A 270 6.94 23.20 11.43
C SER A 270 7.40 24.60 11.00
N HIS A 271 6.86 25.13 9.89
CA HIS A 271 7.17 26.46 9.35
C HIS A 271 6.10 27.52 9.66
N SER A 272 4.86 27.13 9.99
CA SER A 272 3.79 28.07 10.36
C SER A 272 4.09 28.86 11.64
N ASN A 273 5.03 28.39 12.47
CA ASN A 273 5.55 29.15 13.61
C ASN A 273 6.34 30.41 13.19
N ASP A 274 6.63 30.61 11.90
CA ASP A 274 7.32 31.79 11.34
C ASP A 274 6.36 32.87 10.79
N GLY A 275 5.04 32.76 11.02
CA GLY A 275 4.11 33.89 10.89
C GLY A 275 3.57 34.23 9.50
N VAL A 276 3.70 33.33 8.50
CA VAL A 276 3.11 33.55 7.17
C VAL A 276 1.98 32.55 6.91
N SER A 277 0.74 32.99 7.07
CA SER A 277 -0.45 32.25 6.65
C SER A 277 -0.54 32.29 5.12
N GLN A 278 -0.20 31.19 4.45
CA GLN A 278 -0.51 31.01 3.03
C GLN A 278 -1.85 30.29 2.89
N ASP A 279 -2.81 30.94 2.24
CA ASP A 279 -4.06 30.31 1.78
C ASP A 279 -3.71 29.30 0.66
N HIS A 280 -3.60 28.03 1.03
CA HIS A 280 -3.47 26.96 0.03
C HIS A 280 -4.85 26.61 -0.55
N PRO A 281 -5.01 26.53 -1.88
CA PRO A 281 -6.29 26.34 -2.55
C PRO A 281 -6.97 24.99 -2.25
N VAL A 282 -6.23 24.00 -1.75
CA VAL A 282 -6.75 22.73 -1.22
C VAL A 282 -5.96 22.39 0.03
N SER A 283 -6.66 22.14 1.15
CA SER A 283 -6.01 21.80 2.42
C SER A 283 -5.34 20.42 2.33
N PRO A 284 -4.00 20.30 2.51
CA PRO A 284 -3.29 19.01 2.57
C PRO A 284 -3.91 18.03 3.56
N HIS A 285 -4.48 18.56 4.65
CA HIS A 285 -5.22 17.80 5.65
C HIS A 285 -6.36 16.97 5.06
N SER A 286 -7.22 17.58 4.24
CA SER A 286 -8.35 16.89 3.64
C SER A 286 -7.90 15.70 2.76
N LYS A 287 -6.76 15.83 2.07
CA LYS A 287 -6.24 14.83 1.14
C LYS A 287 -5.71 13.57 1.84
N TYR A 288 -4.88 13.69 2.88
CA TYR A 288 -4.37 12.50 3.57
C TYR A 288 -5.43 11.83 4.45
N VAL A 289 -6.35 12.60 5.05
CA VAL A 289 -7.47 12.04 5.83
C VAL A 289 -8.36 11.20 4.92
N GLU A 290 -8.73 11.72 3.76
CA GLU A 290 -9.54 10.97 2.79
C GLU A 290 -8.84 9.68 2.34
N ALA A 291 -7.55 9.75 2.01
CA ALA A 291 -6.77 8.57 1.64
C ALA A 291 -6.72 7.53 2.78
N ALA A 292 -6.51 7.96 4.03
CA ALA A 292 -6.50 7.08 5.19
C ALA A 292 -7.87 6.41 5.45
N LEU A 293 -8.97 7.16 5.30
CA LEU A 293 -10.32 6.62 5.40
C LEU A 293 -10.58 5.54 4.33
N GLN A 294 -10.15 5.78 3.09
CA GLN A 294 -10.28 4.80 2.00
C GLN A 294 -9.46 3.53 2.26
N ILE A 295 -8.27 3.65 2.87
CA ILE A 295 -7.49 2.49 3.31
C ILE A 295 -8.25 1.68 4.38
N LEU A 296 -8.79 2.32 5.42
CA LEU A 296 -9.55 1.63 6.47
C LEU A 296 -10.88 1.04 5.96
N GLN A 297 -11.51 1.68 4.97
CA GLN A 297 -12.66 1.09 4.28
C GLN A 297 -12.27 -0.19 3.55
N CYS A 298 -11.13 -0.19 2.85
CA CYS A 298 -10.60 -1.41 2.22
C CYS A 298 -10.26 -2.48 3.26
N GLN A 299 -9.68 -2.09 4.40
CA GLN A 299 -9.40 -3.01 5.51
C GLN A 299 -10.68 -3.73 5.94
N ARG A 300 -11.78 -3.00 6.12
CA ARG A 300 -13.04 -3.57 6.57
C ARG A 300 -13.61 -4.56 5.56
N ILE A 301 -13.67 -4.16 4.29
CA ILE A 301 -14.21 -4.99 3.22
C ILE A 301 -13.38 -6.28 3.07
N LEU A 302 -12.05 -6.15 3.04
CA LEU A 302 -11.15 -7.31 2.92
C LEU A 302 -11.21 -8.19 4.16
N TYR A 303 -11.35 -7.62 5.35
CA TYR A 303 -11.57 -8.40 6.56
C TYR A 303 -12.84 -9.25 6.46
N ASP A 304 -13.98 -8.65 6.11
CA ASP A 304 -15.26 -9.34 5.99
C ASP A 304 -15.19 -10.44 4.90
N GLU A 305 -14.59 -10.13 3.74
CA GLU A 305 -14.44 -11.06 2.61
C GLU A 305 -13.41 -12.18 2.84
N THR A 306 -12.55 -12.06 3.83
CA THR A 306 -11.57 -13.10 4.20
C THR A 306 -12.01 -13.95 5.39
N GLN A 307 -13.19 -13.70 5.98
CA GLN A 307 -13.80 -14.58 6.98
C GLN A 307 -14.31 -15.89 6.35
N LEU A 308 -14.68 -16.88 7.18
CA LEU A 308 -15.02 -18.24 6.76
C LEU A 308 -16.06 -18.34 5.64
N SER A 309 -17.01 -17.40 5.58
CA SER A 309 -18.06 -17.33 4.56
C SER A 309 -17.74 -16.39 3.38
N GLY A 310 -16.63 -15.65 3.48
CA GLY A 310 -16.22 -14.65 2.51
C GLY A 310 -15.58 -15.25 1.26
N ARG A 311 -15.69 -14.56 0.14
CA ARG A 311 -15.22 -15.08 -1.15
C ARG A 311 -13.70 -15.20 -1.23
N LEU A 312 -12.99 -14.33 -0.51
CA LEU A 312 -11.55 -14.26 -0.48
C LEU A 312 -10.93 -15.16 0.59
N TYR A 313 -11.74 -15.95 1.32
CA TYR A 313 -11.26 -16.83 2.39
C TYR A 313 -10.08 -17.72 1.96
N LYS A 314 -10.18 -18.38 0.79
CA LYS A 314 -9.13 -19.29 0.30
C LYS A 314 -7.83 -18.57 -0.07
N ASP A 315 -7.92 -17.30 -0.48
CA ASP A 315 -6.80 -16.49 -0.93
C ASP A 315 -6.31 -15.50 0.15
N ARG A 316 -6.84 -15.57 1.38
CA ARG A 316 -6.53 -14.64 2.47
C ARG A 316 -5.04 -14.50 2.79
N TRP A 317 -4.25 -15.54 2.55
CA TRP A 317 -2.80 -15.54 2.75
C TRP A 317 -2.07 -14.55 1.84
N LYS A 318 -2.59 -14.28 0.63
CA LYS A 318 -2.01 -13.34 -0.34
C LYS A 318 -2.06 -11.88 0.14
N LEU A 319 -2.99 -11.58 1.05
CA LEU A 319 -3.29 -10.22 1.49
C LEU A 319 -2.50 -9.79 2.73
N ARG A 320 -2.09 -10.74 3.58
CA ARG A 320 -1.67 -10.43 4.95
C ARG A 320 -0.48 -9.45 5.03
N PRO A 321 0.62 -9.65 4.29
CA PRO A 321 1.79 -8.77 4.44
C PRO A 321 1.55 -7.37 3.86
N LEU A 322 0.72 -7.25 2.82
CA LEU A 322 0.50 -6.00 2.09
C LEU A 322 -0.51 -5.10 2.79
N LEU A 323 -1.62 -5.66 3.28
CA LEU A 323 -2.67 -4.85 3.89
C LEU A 323 -2.27 -4.25 5.23
N LYS A 324 -1.53 -5.02 6.03
CA LYS A 324 -1.27 -4.63 7.42
C LYS A 324 -0.52 -3.30 7.50
N ALA A 325 0.55 -3.13 6.73
CA ALA A 325 1.38 -1.92 6.79
C ALA A 325 0.59 -0.66 6.40
N SER A 326 -0.13 -0.68 5.27
CA SER A 326 -0.95 0.45 4.83
C SER A 326 -2.05 0.77 5.84
N CYS A 327 -2.69 -0.25 6.42
CA CYS A 327 -3.75 -0.06 7.42
C CYS A 327 -3.20 0.48 8.75
N LEU A 328 -2.06 -0.02 9.24
CA LEU A 328 -1.41 0.50 10.45
C LEU A 328 -1.04 1.98 10.29
N MET A 329 -0.49 2.34 9.14
CA MET A 329 -0.20 3.73 8.80
C MET A 329 -1.47 4.59 8.79
N ALA A 330 -2.52 4.16 8.11
CA ALA A 330 -3.79 4.89 8.06
C ALA A 330 -4.40 5.06 9.46
N THR A 331 -4.40 4.00 10.28
CA THR A 331 -4.82 4.05 11.68
C THR A 331 -4.01 5.08 12.46
N ALA A 332 -2.69 5.05 12.37
CA ALA A 332 -1.81 5.97 13.09
C ALA A 332 -2.04 7.44 12.68
N VAL A 333 -2.18 7.71 11.38
CA VAL A 333 -2.47 9.05 10.84
C VAL A 333 -3.80 9.59 11.38
N LEU A 334 -4.87 8.78 11.35
CA LEU A 334 -6.18 9.20 11.83
C LEU A 334 -6.24 9.37 13.36
N CYS A 335 -5.52 8.53 14.12
CA CYS A 335 -5.36 8.72 15.56
C CYS A 335 -4.64 10.05 15.88
N SER A 336 -3.55 10.35 15.16
CA SER A 336 -2.82 11.61 15.32
C SER A 336 -3.68 12.82 14.99
N GLU A 337 -4.58 12.68 14.01
CA GLU A 337 -5.49 13.76 13.61
C GLU A 337 -6.50 14.08 14.72
N ILE A 338 -7.12 13.07 15.31
CA ILE A 338 -8.04 13.26 16.43
C ILE A 338 -7.33 13.90 17.63
N ASP A 339 -6.13 13.42 17.96
CA ASP A 339 -5.37 14.00 19.08
C ASP A 339 -5.04 15.48 18.81
N SER A 340 -4.73 15.87 17.57
CA SER A 340 -4.52 17.27 17.19
C SER A 340 -5.80 18.11 17.33
N LEU A 341 -6.94 17.61 16.84
CA LEU A 341 -8.24 18.29 16.94
C LEU A 341 -8.66 18.50 18.41
N ASN A 342 -8.41 17.52 19.28
CA ASN A 342 -8.73 17.61 20.71
C ASN A 342 -7.86 18.64 21.44
N ASN A 343 -6.57 18.71 21.11
CA ASN A 343 -5.66 19.69 21.68
C ASN A 343 -6.05 21.13 21.26
N ASN A 344 -6.43 21.33 19.99
CA ASN A 344 -6.87 22.63 19.50
C ASN A 344 -8.19 23.08 20.13
N ALA A 345 -9.15 22.17 20.33
CA ALA A 345 -10.41 22.47 21.02
C ALA A 345 -10.17 22.89 22.49
N SER A 346 -9.24 22.23 23.18
CA SER A 346 -8.86 22.54 24.57
C SER A 346 -8.16 23.90 24.68
N HIS A 347 -7.34 24.27 23.69
CA HIS A 347 -6.73 25.60 23.61
C HIS A 347 -7.76 26.71 23.35
N ASN A 348 -8.73 26.48 22.45
CA ASN A 348 -9.78 27.47 22.18
C ASN A 348 -10.73 27.65 23.39
N ALA A 349 -11.04 26.58 24.12
CA ALA A 349 -11.86 26.65 25.33
C ALA A 349 -11.18 27.41 26.50
N SER A 350 -9.85 27.44 26.54
CA SER A 350 -9.08 28.16 27.57
C SER A 350 -8.82 29.64 27.24
N VAL A 351 -8.98 30.05 25.98
CA VAL A 351 -8.75 31.43 25.51
C VAL A 351 -10.02 32.29 25.52
N HIS A 352 -11.22 31.68 25.62
CA HIS A 352 -12.47 32.43 25.78
C HIS A 352 -12.62 33.02 27.20
N GLN A 353 -12.02 34.20 27.43
CA GLN A 353 -12.48 35.15 28.44
C GLN A 353 -13.75 35.87 27.93
N PRO A 354 -14.72 36.20 28.82
CA PRO A 354 -15.98 36.80 28.41
C PRO A 354 -15.75 38.27 28.01
N TYR A 355 -15.72 38.55 26.71
CA TYR A 355 -15.83 39.91 26.18
C TYR A 355 -17.08 40.04 25.31
N GLN A 356 -17.77 41.17 25.54
CA GLN A 356 -19.14 41.48 25.15
C GLN A 356 -19.35 41.60 23.63
N ASP A 357 -20.58 41.23 23.25
CA ASP A 357 -21.32 41.52 22.01
C ASP A 357 -20.73 42.58 21.06
N THR A 358 -20.58 42.21 19.79
CA THR A 358 -21.10 42.97 18.64
C THR A 358 -20.96 42.19 17.32
N GLY A 359 -22.08 41.92 16.62
CA GLY A 359 -22.13 42.00 15.14
C GLY A 359 -21.92 40.74 14.27
N ASP A 360 -22.81 39.75 14.36
CA ASP A 360 -23.58 39.09 13.28
C ASP A 360 -23.04 38.74 11.85
N ASN A 361 -21.73 38.65 11.59
CA ASN A 361 -21.26 37.99 10.33
C ASN A 361 -20.10 37.00 10.47
N THR A 362 -19.42 36.97 11.63
CA THR A 362 -18.35 36.00 11.93
C THR A 362 -18.87 34.68 12.49
N ASN A 363 -20.10 34.63 13.00
CA ASN A 363 -20.68 33.42 13.59
C ASN A 363 -21.06 32.36 12.55
N ILE A 364 -21.53 32.74 11.35
CA ILE A 364 -22.02 31.76 10.36
C ILE A 364 -20.86 30.99 9.70
N GLN A 365 -19.74 31.66 9.41
CA GLN A 365 -18.52 31.00 8.89
C GLN A 365 -17.85 30.11 9.94
N ASN A 366 -17.80 30.54 11.21
CA ASN A 366 -17.26 29.72 12.29
C ASN A 366 -18.15 28.51 12.61
N VAL A 367 -19.47 28.64 12.55
CA VAL A 367 -20.41 27.51 12.71
C VAL A 367 -20.29 26.52 11.55
N ALA A 368 -20.27 26.99 10.30
CA ALA A 368 -20.13 26.10 9.14
C ALA A 368 -18.76 25.38 9.09
N MET A 369 -17.67 26.05 9.49
CA MET A 369 -16.34 25.44 9.59
C MET A 369 -16.27 24.42 10.74
N ASN A 370 -16.93 24.70 11.86
CA ASN A 370 -17.07 23.78 12.99
C ASN A 370 -17.97 22.57 12.67
N ASP A 371 -19.03 22.74 11.89
CA ASP A 371 -19.91 21.64 11.46
C ASP A 371 -19.22 20.74 10.43
N LEU A 372 -18.44 21.31 9.50
CA LEU A 372 -17.64 20.53 8.54
C LEU A 372 -16.54 19.72 9.25
N THR A 373 -15.91 20.30 10.29
CA THR A 373 -14.94 19.58 11.13
C THR A 373 -15.60 18.55 12.05
N ALA A 374 -16.82 18.81 12.54
CA ALA A 374 -17.59 17.84 13.33
C ALA A 374 -18.02 16.64 12.48
N GLY A 375 -18.51 16.87 11.25
CA GLY A 375 -18.86 15.81 10.30
C GLY A 375 -17.66 14.93 9.95
N LYS A 376 -16.49 15.53 9.64
CA LYS A 376 -15.27 14.77 9.36
C LYS A 376 -14.75 14.04 10.60
N ARG A 377 -14.88 14.63 11.79
CA ARG A 377 -14.55 13.97 13.07
C ARG A 377 -15.39 12.71 13.28
N ALA A 378 -16.70 12.77 13.02
CA ALA A 378 -17.59 11.62 13.14
C ALA A 378 -17.23 10.50 12.15
N GLU A 379 -16.87 10.86 10.91
CA GLU A 379 -16.41 9.91 9.90
C GLU A 379 -15.11 9.20 10.34
N ILE A 380 -14.13 9.95 10.85
CA ILE A 380 -12.88 9.38 11.38
C ILE A 380 -13.16 8.46 12.56
N PHE A 381 -14.03 8.88 13.49
CA PHE A 381 -14.42 8.07 14.64
C PHE A 381 -15.03 6.73 14.19
N GLN A 382 -15.97 6.77 13.24
CA GLN A 382 -16.61 5.55 12.72
C GLN A 382 -15.60 4.61 12.05
N ALA A 383 -14.69 5.16 11.23
CA ALA A 383 -13.65 4.38 10.56
C ALA A 383 -12.69 3.73 11.57
N LEU A 384 -12.24 4.48 12.58
CA LEU A 384 -11.36 3.96 13.64
C LEU A 384 -12.06 2.93 14.51
N HIS A 385 -13.33 3.14 14.86
CA HIS A 385 -14.12 2.15 15.58
C HIS A 385 -14.21 0.83 14.80
N GLY A 386 -14.54 0.90 13.51
CA GLY A 386 -14.56 -0.27 12.63
C GLY A 386 -13.21 -0.98 12.54
N SER A 387 -12.12 -0.21 12.43
CA SER A 387 -10.74 -0.71 12.38
C SER A 387 -10.30 -1.34 13.72
N CYS A 388 -10.74 -0.80 14.85
CA CYS A 388 -10.46 -1.33 16.18
C CYS A 388 -10.99 -2.77 16.34
N LEU A 389 -12.17 -3.07 15.80
CA LEU A 389 -12.72 -4.43 15.82
C LEU A 389 -11.84 -5.40 15.03
N VAL A 390 -11.40 -4.97 13.85
CA VAL A 390 -10.50 -5.76 13.00
C VAL A 390 -9.17 -6.03 13.72
N TRP A 391 -8.54 -4.98 14.26
CA TRP A 391 -7.28 -5.12 14.99
C TRP A 391 -7.40 -5.97 16.26
N THR A 392 -8.52 -5.88 16.97
CA THR A 392 -8.79 -6.72 18.13
C THR A 392 -8.80 -8.19 17.74
N HIS A 393 -9.51 -8.55 16.67
CA HIS A 393 -9.53 -9.93 16.19
C HIS A 393 -8.14 -10.40 15.72
N LEU A 394 -7.40 -9.55 15.01
CA LEU A 394 -6.06 -9.89 14.53
C LEU A 394 -5.00 -9.95 15.63
N SER A 395 -5.24 -9.36 16.80
CA SER A 395 -4.31 -9.30 17.93
C SER A 395 -3.94 -10.68 18.51
N GLU A 396 -4.77 -11.69 18.30
CA GLU A 396 -4.51 -13.06 18.76
C GLU A 396 -3.19 -13.62 18.21
N ASN A 397 -2.81 -13.22 16.99
CA ASN A 397 -1.63 -13.72 16.30
C ASN A 397 -0.61 -12.62 15.96
N SER A 398 -0.83 -11.38 16.41
CA SER A 398 -0.03 -10.22 15.99
C SER A 398 0.13 -9.18 17.10
N GLN A 399 1.38 -8.89 17.44
CA GLN A 399 1.71 -7.84 18.40
C GLN A 399 1.46 -6.44 17.84
N GLU A 400 1.68 -6.24 16.54
CA GLU A 400 1.40 -4.95 15.89
C GLU A 400 -0.10 -4.64 15.90
N ALA A 401 -0.95 -5.63 15.60
CA ALA A 401 -2.40 -5.48 15.68
C ALA A 401 -2.87 -5.24 17.12
N GLN A 402 -2.25 -5.89 18.10
CA GLN A 402 -2.52 -5.62 19.52
C GLN A 402 -2.24 -4.15 19.88
N LYS A 403 -1.04 -3.66 19.55
CA LYS A 403 -0.65 -2.26 19.79
C LYS A 403 -1.58 -1.28 19.07
N ALA A 404 -1.96 -1.59 17.83
CA ALA A 404 -2.90 -0.76 17.08
C ALA A 404 -4.28 -0.71 17.76
N ALA A 405 -4.82 -1.86 18.19
CA ALA A 405 -6.09 -1.91 18.90
C ALA A 405 -6.05 -1.10 20.21
N GLU A 406 -4.98 -1.22 20.99
CA GLU A 406 -4.79 -0.46 22.24
C GLU A 406 -4.71 1.06 21.98
N ALA A 407 -3.95 1.48 20.97
CA ALA A 407 -3.83 2.88 20.58
C ALA A 407 -5.18 3.47 20.15
N VAL A 408 -5.93 2.76 19.31
CA VAL A 408 -7.25 3.21 18.84
C VAL A 408 -8.23 3.30 20.00
N ARG A 409 -8.30 2.30 20.90
CA ARG A 409 -9.18 2.36 22.09
C ARG A 409 -8.85 3.57 22.97
N SER A 410 -7.56 3.86 23.16
CA SER A 410 -7.15 5.04 23.94
C SER A 410 -7.69 6.34 23.33
N VAL A 411 -7.56 6.51 22.01
CA VAL A 411 -8.05 7.70 21.29
C VAL A 411 -9.57 7.80 21.33
N LEU A 412 -10.29 6.70 21.08
CA LEU A 412 -11.76 6.67 21.11
C LEU A 412 -12.31 7.00 22.50
N ASN A 413 -11.68 6.50 23.58
CA ASN A 413 -12.08 6.81 24.95
C ASN A 413 -11.91 8.30 25.27
N LYS A 414 -10.80 8.92 24.83
CA LYS A 414 -10.59 10.37 25.00
C LYS A 414 -11.69 11.19 24.31
N MET A 415 -12.11 10.79 23.11
CA MET A 415 -13.19 11.46 22.38
C MET A 415 -14.52 11.35 23.12
N HIS A 416 -14.88 10.15 23.60
CA HIS A 416 -16.11 9.95 24.35
C HIS A 416 -16.16 10.82 25.62
N HIS A 417 -15.04 10.93 26.35
CA HIS A 417 -14.94 11.81 27.51
C HIS A 417 -15.00 13.31 27.13
N ALA A 418 -14.43 13.71 26.00
CA ALA A 418 -14.52 15.09 25.53
C ALA A 418 -15.97 15.47 25.15
N ASP A 419 -16.70 14.60 24.46
CA ASP A 419 -18.10 14.83 24.07
C ASP A 419 -19.03 14.87 25.30
N ILE A 420 -18.79 14.04 26.32
CA ILE A 420 -19.51 14.10 27.61
C ILE A 420 -19.26 15.46 28.31
N ASN A 421 -18.03 15.99 28.27
CA ASN A 421 -17.70 17.27 28.91
C ASN A 421 -18.23 18.50 28.14
N LEU A 422 -18.54 18.35 26.85
CA LEU A 422 -19.14 19.39 26.00
C LEU A 422 -20.68 19.38 26.03
N SER A 423 -21.29 18.37 26.65
CA SER A 423 -22.75 18.21 26.76
C SER A 423 -23.24 18.66 28.14
N PRO A 424 -24.03 19.74 28.29
CA PRO A 424 -24.78 19.95 29.53
C PRO A 424 -25.82 18.83 29.64
N SER A 425 -25.82 18.15 30.79
CA SER A 425 -26.65 17.00 31.14
C SER A 425 -28.10 17.09 30.64
N VAL A 426 -28.52 16.20 29.72
CA VAL A 426 -29.89 15.67 29.66
C VAL A 426 -29.88 14.23 29.09
N ASP A 427 -30.43 13.34 29.90
CA ASP A 427 -31.12 12.06 29.71
C ASP A 427 -30.66 11.02 28.67
N THR A 428 -30.38 9.85 29.26
CA THR A 428 -30.17 8.52 28.68
C THR A 428 -31.30 8.07 27.75
N GLY A 429 -30.97 7.95 26.46
CA GLY A 429 -31.76 7.24 25.46
C GLY A 429 -30.86 6.39 24.57
N SER A 430 -31.06 5.07 24.64
CA SER A 430 -30.39 3.99 23.90
C SER A 430 -30.09 4.32 22.42
N ILE A 431 -28.81 4.24 22.01
CA ILE A 431 -28.41 4.18 20.60
C ILE A 431 -28.06 2.74 20.26
N LEU A 432 -29.06 2.02 19.76
CA LEU A 432 -28.91 0.82 18.95
C LEU A 432 -29.46 1.16 17.56
N ASP A 433 -28.82 0.57 16.54
CA ASP A 433 -29.13 0.60 15.11
C ASP A 433 -28.71 1.84 14.31
N MET A 434 -27.60 1.69 13.58
CA MET A 434 -27.54 2.04 12.15
C MET A 434 -26.34 1.34 11.49
N THR A 435 -26.59 0.15 10.95
CA THR A 435 -25.79 -0.43 9.87
C THR A 435 -26.41 -0.05 8.53
N MET A 436 -25.58 -0.09 7.48
CA MET A 436 -25.88 0.13 6.05
C MET A 436 -25.74 1.56 5.54
N ASN A 437 -24.51 1.91 5.17
CA ASN A 437 -24.26 2.49 3.84
C ASN A 437 -22.80 2.24 3.43
N SER A 438 -22.56 1.17 2.67
CA SER A 438 -21.24 0.83 2.11
C SER A 438 -21.22 1.19 0.62
N SER A 439 -21.15 2.48 0.32
CA SER A 439 -20.75 2.96 -1.00
C SER A 439 -19.27 3.35 -0.95
N MET A 440 -18.42 2.66 -1.72
CA MET A 440 -17.10 3.19 -2.07
C MET A 440 -17.30 4.51 -2.78
N ILE A 441 -16.68 5.58 -2.28
CA ILE A 441 -16.50 6.80 -3.07
C ILE A 441 -15.34 6.51 -4.03
N ILE A 442 -15.67 6.06 -5.24
CA ILE A 442 -14.71 6.10 -6.35
C ILE A 442 -14.44 7.59 -6.62
N PRO A 443 -13.17 8.03 -6.78
CA PRO A 443 -12.89 9.43 -7.11
C PRO A 443 -13.65 9.82 -8.38
N SER A 444 -14.66 10.65 -8.21
CA SER A 444 -15.43 11.26 -9.29
C SER A 444 -14.59 12.37 -9.90
N ASN A 445 -13.88 12.06 -10.98
CA ASN A 445 -13.48 13.00 -12.04
C ASN A 445 -12.96 12.23 -13.26
N SER A 446 -13.86 11.77 -14.13
CA SER A 446 -13.57 11.53 -15.56
C SER A 446 -14.83 11.14 -16.34
N VAL A 447 -15.84 12.02 -16.38
CA VAL A 447 -16.83 12.00 -17.47
C VAL A 447 -17.14 13.44 -17.87
N ALA A 448 -16.29 14.02 -18.71
CA ALA A 448 -16.73 15.08 -19.61
C ALA A 448 -17.16 14.39 -20.90
N GLY A 449 -18.47 14.40 -21.15
CA GLY A 449 -19.11 13.65 -22.23
C GLY A 449 -18.64 14.06 -23.62
N SER A 450 -18.38 13.08 -24.47
CA SER A 450 -18.48 13.24 -25.91
C SER A 450 -19.96 13.34 -26.27
N SER A 451 -20.44 14.57 -26.48
CA SER A 451 -21.71 14.77 -27.17
C SER A 451 -21.54 14.40 -28.63
N SER A 452 -22.38 13.47 -29.08
CA SER A 452 -22.65 13.17 -30.46
C SER A 452 -23.28 14.39 -31.13
N ALA A 453 -22.72 14.81 -32.26
CA ALA A 453 -23.44 15.62 -33.24
C ALA A 453 -23.38 14.90 -34.58
N SER A 454 -24.49 14.24 -34.89
CA SER A 454 -24.87 13.83 -36.23
C SER A 454 -25.28 15.06 -37.04
N MET A 455 -24.58 15.34 -38.13
CA MET A 455 -25.13 15.64 -39.47
C MET A 455 -24.00 15.65 -40.49
#